data_AF-A0A2Z4IMT3-F1
#
_entry.id   AF-A0A2Z4IMT3-F1
#
_cell.length_a   1.000
_cell.length_b   1.000
_cell.length_c   1.000
_cell.angle_alpha   90.00
_cell.angle_beta   90.00
_cell.angle_gamma   90.00
#
_symmetry.space_group_name_H-M   'P 1'
#
loop_
_entity.id
_entity.type
_entity.pdbx_description
1 polymer ?
#
loop_
_entity_poly.entity_id
_entity_poly.type
_entity_poly.pdbx_seq_one_letter_code
_entity_poly.pdbx_strand_id
1 'polypeptide(L)'
;MIDSVWQAVKVDIRDKSRNPFIGAFIIVWIIRHWEAFYTFFFFDDGDERLERITILKDYFTLPWILDFLITVGISITLIFVTYFFSNLTLAIVTFFDKRIRPQILKFIDFQSVVPKSDFDIMVNENIDLQQKISSLKTERAELRGEIDELEKRVSSIPAEINSNHSTNTSPVISEEAKRLFEKVNDKEKKSIIELFKEIFSDRPLSSESDIVGSALYNELIKPTSRKGSLGHQKFELTEIGKEFKKLLDESSDIDNGESNFSIDNQTKRVLSSLSKENDIDLIQSIFKTIEKKQSLSPSHLLVRKMEKEGFIIKSYEGSGSDYHYQITPDGYDFYDKIMNIDSSN
;
A
#
# COMPACT_ATOMS: atom_id res chain seq x y z
N MET A 1 -47.37 47.34 34.74
CA MET A 1 -46.96 46.99 36.13
C MET A 1 -46.99 45.50 36.38
N ILE A 2 -48.06 44.78 35.99
CA ILE A 2 -48.13 43.32 36.14
C ILE A 2 -47.08 42.60 35.27
N ASP A 3 -46.89 43.05 34.03
CA ASP A 3 -45.91 42.43 33.12
C ASP A 3 -44.46 42.62 33.57
N SER A 4 -44.13 43.77 34.17
CA SER A 4 -42.80 44.04 34.72
C SER A 4 -42.52 43.18 35.96
N VAL A 5 -43.53 42.90 36.78
CA VAL A 5 -43.43 41.98 37.92
C VAL A 5 -43.27 40.54 37.43
N TRP A 6 -44.04 40.13 36.41
CA TRP A 6 -43.94 38.80 35.84
C TRP A 6 -42.58 38.53 35.19
N GLN A 7 -42.02 39.52 34.49
CA GLN A 7 -40.68 39.41 33.91
C GLN A 7 -39.59 39.33 34.98
N ALA A 8 -39.69 40.14 36.06
CA ALA A 8 -38.75 40.07 37.18
C ALA A 8 -38.79 38.69 37.87
N VAL A 9 -39.98 38.16 38.14
CA VAL A 9 -40.17 36.82 38.74
C VAL A 9 -39.62 35.73 37.81
N LYS A 10 -39.87 35.81 36.50
CA LYS A 10 -39.38 34.83 35.54
C LYS A 10 -37.86 34.81 35.45
N VAL A 11 -37.21 35.97 35.50
CA VAL A 11 -35.74 36.06 35.49
C VAL A 11 -35.16 35.47 36.78
N ASP A 12 -35.72 35.82 37.93
CA ASP A 12 -35.26 35.29 39.23
C ASP A 12 -35.46 33.78 39.35
N ILE A 13 -36.58 33.24 38.87
CA ILE A 13 -36.83 31.79 38.84
C ILE A 13 -35.86 31.11 37.88
N ARG A 14 -35.60 31.70 36.71
CA ARG A 14 -34.66 31.11 35.74
C ARG A 14 -33.24 31.06 36.31
N ASP A 15 -32.81 32.15 36.95
CA ASP A 15 -31.44 32.26 37.46
C ASP A 15 -31.24 31.41 38.72
N LYS A 16 -32.26 31.27 39.57
CA LYS A 16 -32.24 30.36 40.74
C LYS A 16 -32.45 28.88 40.36
N SER A 17 -33.29 28.58 39.36
CA SER A 17 -33.50 27.22 38.85
C SER A 17 -32.27 26.65 38.15
N ARG A 18 -31.31 27.50 37.75
CA ARG A 18 -30.01 27.05 37.25
C ARG A 18 -29.13 26.45 38.34
N ASN A 19 -29.44 26.71 39.61
CA ASN A 19 -28.75 26.06 40.72
C ASN A 19 -29.34 24.64 40.94
N PRO A 20 -28.57 23.57 40.68
CA PRO A 20 -29.05 22.20 40.85
C PRO A 20 -29.49 21.90 42.29
N PHE A 21 -28.98 22.65 43.28
CA PHE A 21 -29.42 22.52 44.67
C PHE A 21 -30.86 22.94 44.89
N ILE A 22 -31.29 24.06 44.29
CA ILE A 22 -32.65 24.57 44.47
C ILE A 22 -33.66 23.61 43.85
N GLY A 23 -33.36 23.06 42.67
CA GLY A 23 -34.19 22.04 42.04
C GLY A 23 -34.30 20.77 42.88
N ALA A 24 -33.16 20.23 43.33
CA ALA A 24 -33.13 19.06 44.21
C ALA A 24 -33.88 19.31 45.53
N PHE A 25 -33.76 20.51 46.10
CA PHE A 25 -34.47 20.90 47.32
C PHE A 25 -35.98 20.95 47.13
N ILE A 26 -36.47 21.59 46.07
CA ILE A 26 -37.91 21.66 45.78
C ILE A 26 -38.49 20.27 45.57
N ILE A 27 -37.81 19.40 44.82
CA ILE A 27 -38.26 18.02 44.57
C ILE A 27 -38.34 17.22 45.88
N VAL A 28 -37.27 17.24 46.68
CA VAL A 28 -37.24 16.52 47.97
C VAL A 28 -38.31 17.07 48.91
N TRP A 29 -38.50 18.39 48.94
CA TRP A 29 -39.51 19.04 49.77
C TRP A 29 -40.93 18.61 49.37
N ILE A 30 -41.26 18.61 48.07
CA ILE A 30 -42.58 18.16 47.57
C ILE A 30 -42.81 16.68 47.91
N ILE A 31 -41.82 15.81 47.69
CA ILE A 31 -41.96 14.38 47.97
C ILE A 31 -42.17 14.13 49.46
N ARG A 32 -41.40 14.81 50.31
CA ARG A 32 -41.47 14.62 51.75
C ARG A 32 -42.75 15.22 52.36
N HIS A 33 -43.21 16.33 51.81
CA HIS A 33 -44.41 17.04 52.26
C HIS A 33 -45.55 16.87 51.27
N TRP A 34 -45.68 15.65 50.71
CA TRP A 34 -46.67 15.36 49.68
C TRP A 34 -48.10 15.56 50.19
N GLU A 35 -48.37 15.32 51.47
CA GLU A 35 -49.70 15.54 52.10
C GLU A 35 -50.07 17.03 52.12
N ALA A 36 -49.12 17.90 52.49
CA ALA A 36 -49.33 19.34 52.46
C ALA A 36 -49.47 19.86 51.03
N PHE A 37 -48.66 19.34 50.11
CA PHE A 37 -48.76 19.67 48.68
C PHE A 37 -50.10 19.20 48.09
N TYR A 38 -50.53 17.98 48.37
CA TYR A 38 -51.79 17.41 47.91
C TYR A 38 -52.98 18.21 48.44
N THR A 39 -53.01 18.50 49.75
CA THR A 39 -54.05 19.31 50.39
C THR A 39 -54.11 20.74 49.84
N PHE A 40 -52.99 21.28 49.36
CA PHE A 40 -52.93 22.62 48.76
C PHE A 40 -53.47 22.67 47.32
N PHE A 41 -53.23 21.62 46.52
CA PHE A 41 -53.59 21.60 45.10
C PHE A 41 -54.92 20.90 44.80
N PHE A 42 -55.33 19.92 45.61
CA PHE A 42 -56.55 19.15 45.41
C PHE A 42 -57.62 19.59 46.39
N PHE A 43 -58.66 20.23 45.85
CA PHE A 43 -59.86 20.60 46.59
C PHE A 43 -60.90 19.50 46.37
N ASP A 44 -60.93 18.49 47.22
CA ASP A 44 -62.08 17.58 47.22
C ASP A 44 -63.30 18.33 47.78
N ASP A 45 -64.42 18.24 47.09
CA ASP A 45 -65.66 18.97 47.44
C ASP A 45 -66.32 18.48 48.75
N GLY A 46 -65.77 17.42 49.35
CA GLY A 46 -66.35 16.71 50.50
C GLY A 46 -65.65 16.89 51.86
N ASP A 47 -64.41 17.39 51.92
CA ASP A 47 -63.71 17.47 53.21
C ASP A 47 -64.13 18.70 54.02
N GLU A 48 -64.34 18.49 55.32
CA GLU A 48 -64.55 19.57 56.26
C GLU A 48 -63.31 20.47 56.29
N ARG A 49 -63.48 21.73 55.86
CA ARG A 49 -62.47 22.80 55.87
C ARG A 49 -61.60 22.85 57.13
N LEU A 50 -62.14 22.41 58.27
CA LEU A 50 -61.46 22.33 59.57
C LEU A 50 -60.38 21.26 59.62
N GLU A 51 -60.59 20.08 59.02
CA GLU A 51 -59.61 18.99 59.01
C GLU A 51 -58.34 19.40 58.23
N ARG A 52 -58.52 20.09 57.10
CA ARG A 52 -57.42 20.66 56.30
C ARG A 52 -56.59 21.69 57.07
N ILE A 53 -57.27 22.57 57.82
CA ILE A 53 -56.59 23.57 58.66
C ILE A 53 -55.82 22.88 59.78
N THR A 54 -56.33 21.78 60.33
CA THR A 54 -55.65 21.00 61.36
C THR A 54 -54.39 20.33 60.81
N ILE A 55 -54.47 19.70 59.62
CA ILE A 55 -53.29 19.11 58.95
C ILE A 55 -52.21 20.17 58.70
N LEU A 56 -52.60 21.35 58.18
CA LEU A 56 -51.66 22.45 57.97
C LEU A 56 -51.09 23.00 59.29
N LYS A 57 -51.90 23.11 60.34
CA LYS A 57 -51.44 23.60 61.64
C LYS A 57 -50.47 22.63 62.29
N ASP A 58 -50.80 21.33 62.33
CA ASP A 58 -49.95 20.31 62.91
C ASP A 58 -48.59 20.27 62.20
N TYR A 59 -48.58 20.45 60.88
CA TYR A 59 -47.35 20.59 60.09
C TYR A 59 -46.43 21.73 60.56
N PHE A 60 -46.97 22.87 60.97
CA PHE A 60 -46.18 24.00 61.49
C PHE A 60 -45.87 23.92 62.99
N THR A 61 -46.41 22.94 63.72
CA THR A 61 -46.18 22.78 65.18
C THR A 61 -45.01 21.84 65.52
N LEU A 62 -44.62 20.94 64.62
CA LEU A 62 -43.38 20.17 64.73
C LEU A 62 -42.16 21.11 64.71
N PRO A 63 -40.97 20.68 65.17
CA PRO A 63 -39.75 21.46 65.07
C PRO A 63 -39.35 21.62 63.60
N TRP A 64 -39.98 22.60 62.95
CA TRP A 64 -39.83 22.95 61.54
C TRP A 64 -38.36 23.10 61.14
N ILE A 65 -37.50 23.49 62.09
CA ILE A 65 -36.06 23.63 61.90
C ILE A 65 -35.37 22.28 61.66
N LEU A 66 -35.73 21.22 62.39
CA LEU A 66 -35.15 19.88 62.24
C LEU A 66 -35.64 19.27 60.94
N ASP A 67 -36.92 19.42 60.63
CA ASP A 67 -37.49 18.95 59.39
C ASP A 67 -36.86 19.65 58.19
N PHE A 68 -36.71 20.97 58.24
CA PHE A 68 -36.01 21.73 57.22
C PHE A 68 -34.57 21.25 57.05
N LEU A 69 -33.83 21.05 58.15
CA LEU A 69 -32.43 20.62 58.10
C LEU A 69 -32.27 19.21 57.52
N ILE A 70 -33.18 18.29 57.85
CA ILE A 70 -33.22 16.95 57.26
C ILE A 70 -33.50 17.04 55.75
N THR A 71 -34.44 17.91 55.33
CA THR A 71 -34.74 18.12 53.90
C THR A 71 -33.51 18.65 53.17
N VAL A 72 -32.82 19.64 53.73
CA VAL A 72 -31.55 20.15 53.18
C VAL A 72 -30.49 19.04 53.09
N GLY A 73 -30.34 18.21 54.13
CA GLY A 73 -29.39 17.10 54.15
C GLY A 73 -29.68 16.04 53.08
N ILE A 74 -30.95 15.67 52.89
CA ILE A 74 -31.37 14.75 51.83
C ILE A 74 -31.11 15.36 50.45
N SER A 75 -31.36 16.66 50.25
CA SER A 75 -31.08 17.33 48.98
C SER A 75 -29.59 17.36 48.63
N ILE A 76 -28.72 17.64 49.60
CA ILE A 76 -27.26 17.56 49.41
C ILE A 76 -26.85 16.13 49.04
N THR A 77 -27.39 15.13 49.74
CA THR A 77 -27.13 13.72 49.47
C THR A 77 -27.58 13.33 48.06
N LEU A 78 -28.77 13.77 47.63
CA LEU A 78 -29.29 13.51 46.28
C LEU A 78 -28.39 14.09 45.18
N ILE A 79 -27.86 15.30 45.40
CA ILE A 79 -26.90 15.93 44.47
C ILE A 79 -25.63 15.11 44.42
N PHE A 80 -25.10 14.71 45.58
CA PHE A 80 -23.88 13.89 45.66
C PHE A 80 -24.06 12.56 44.95
N VAL A 81 -25.20 11.89 45.14
CA VAL A 81 -25.57 10.66 44.45
C VAL A 81 -25.68 10.87 42.95
N THR A 82 -26.30 11.96 42.50
CA THR A 82 -26.42 12.28 41.07
C THR A 82 -25.05 12.50 40.43
N TYR A 83 -24.16 13.26 41.09
CA TYR A 83 -22.79 13.43 40.63
C TYR A 83 -22.01 12.12 40.65
N PHE A 84 -22.20 11.29 41.67
CA PHE A 84 -21.59 9.97 41.75
C PHE A 84 -22.01 9.08 40.58
N PHE A 85 -23.31 9.00 40.26
CA PHE A 85 -23.82 8.25 39.12
C PHE A 85 -23.36 8.82 37.78
N SER A 86 -23.28 10.15 37.65
CA SER A 86 -22.76 10.80 36.44
C SER A 86 -21.29 10.45 36.22
N ASN A 87 -20.47 10.53 37.27
CA ASN A 87 -19.07 10.10 37.22
C ASN A 87 -18.93 8.59 36.97
N LEU A 88 -19.79 7.77 37.58
CA LEU A 88 -19.80 6.33 37.36
C LEU A 88 -20.14 6.01 35.90
N THR A 89 -21.11 6.70 35.31
CA THR A 89 -21.46 6.56 33.89
C THR A 89 -20.27 6.93 33.01
N LEU A 90 -19.60 8.05 33.30
CA LEU A 90 -18.41 8.45 32.56
C LEU A 90 -17.27 7.45 32.71
N ALA A 91 -17.08 6.90 33.92
CA ALA A 91 -16.08 5.87 34.20
C ALA A 91 -16.39 4.59 33.43
N ILE A 92 -17.64 4.15 33.40
CA ILE A 92 -18.10 3.00 32.61
C ILE A 92 -17.84 3.23 31.12
N VAL A 93 -18.29 4.35 30.56
CA VAL A 93 -18.07 4.68 29.13
C VAL A 93 -16.58 4.70 28.79
N THR A 94 -15.78 5.39 29.61
CA THR A 94 -14.32 5.47 29.40
C THR A 94 -13.66 4.09 29.51
N PHE A 95 -14.13 3.25 30.44
CA PHE A 95 -13.64 1.87 30.60
C PHE A 95 -14.01 1.01 29.38
N PHE A 96 -15.25 1.11 28.90
CA PHE A 96 -15.70 0.40 27.70
C PHE A 96 -14.90 0.82 26.47
N ASP A 97 -14.73 2.13 26.23
CA ASP A 97 -13.99 2.64 25.08
C ASP A 97 -12.51 2.28 25.12
N LYS A 98 -11.86 2.39 26.28
CA LYS A 98 -10.42 2.15 26.39
C LYS A 98 -10.04 0.68 26.53
N ARG A 99 -10.90 -0.14 27.14
CA ARG A 99 -10.52 -1.51 27.51
C ARG A 99 -11.31 -2.57 26.75
N ILE A 100 -12.63 -2.42 26.66
CA ILE A 100 -13.48 -3.45 26.07
C ILE A 100 -13.49 -3.34 24.55
N ARG A 101 -13.63 -2.13 24.00
CA ARG A 101 -13.66 -1.89 22.55
C ARG A 101 -12.42 -2.42 21.81
N PRO A 102 -11.17 -2.16 22.24
CA PRO A 102 -10.01 -2.74 21.54
C PRO A 102 -9.90 -4.25 21.72
N GLN A 103 -10.38 -4.82 22.83
CA GLN A 103 -10.42 -6.28 22.99
C GLN A 103 -11.44 -6.92 22.05
N ILE A 104 -12.65 -6.37 21.97
CA ILE A 104 -13.68 -6.84 21.04
C ILE A 104 -13.22 -6.68 19.59
N LEU A 105 -12.61 -5.55 19.23
CA LEU A 105 -12.05 -5.34 17.89
C LEU A 105 -10.93 -6.34 17.58
N LYS A 106 -10.04 -6.66 18.54
CA LYS A 106 -9.04 -7.72 18.38
C LYS A 106 -9.65 -9.11 18.17
N PHE A 107 -10.83 -9.38 18.73
CA PHE A 107 -11.50 -10.68 18.59
C PHE A 107 -12.35 -10.78 17.32
N ILE A 108 -12.99 -9.70 16.91
CA ILE A 108 -13.88 -9.67 15.73
C ILE A 108 -13.09 -9.44 14.45
N ASP A 109 -11.96 -8.75 14.51
CA ASP A 109 -11.29 -8.24 13.33
C ASP A 109 -9.84 -8.71 13.22
N PHE A 110 -9.68 -9.91 12.67
CA PHE A 110 -8.41 -10.38 12.13
C PHE A 110 -8.09 -9.77 10.75
N GLN A 111 -8.86 -8.80 10.21
CA GLN A 111 -8.61 -8.32 8.84
C GLN A 111 -8.71 -6.81 8.53
N SER A 112 -9.30 -5.89 9.31
CA SER A 112 -9.59 -4.56 8.71
C SER A 112 -9.75 -3.31 9.59
N VAL A 113 -9.54 -3.31 10.91
CA VAL A 113 -9.71 -2.08 11.69
C VAL A 113 -8.41 -1.71 12.41
N VAL A 114 -7.63 -0.89 11.70
CA VAL A 114 -6.45 -0.22 12.22
C VAL A 114 -6.89 0.80 13.28
N PRO A 115 -6.35 0.73 14.51
CA PRO A 115 -6.59 1.74 15.55
C PRO A 115 -6.32 3.15 15.03
N LYS A 116 -7.11 4.15 15.46
CA LYS A 116 -6.89 5.55 15.06
C LYS A 116 -5.46 6.05 15.37
N SER A 117 -4.83 5.52 16.43
CA SER A 117 -3.42 5.79 16.73
C SER A 117 -2.49 5.35 15.60
N ASP A 118 -2.74 4.19 15.02
CA ASP A 118 -1.92 3.60 13.98
C ASP A 118 -2.20 4.28 12.64
N PHE A 119 -3.44 4.76 12.44
CA PHE A 119 -3.76 5.68 11.35
C PHE A 119 -3.01 7.01 11.47
N ASP A 120 -3.00 7.63 12.66
CA ASP A 120 -2.27 8.90 12.88
C ASP A 120 -0.75 8.71 12.71
N ILE A 121 -0.19 7.57 13.12
CA ILE A 121 1.21 7.21 12.86
C ILE A 121 1.46 7.06 11.36
N MET A 122 0.62 6.29 10.63
CA MET A 122 0.72 6.11 9.18
C MET A 122 0.59 7.44 8.42
N VAL A 123 -0.32 8.33 8.84
CA VAL A 123 -0.47 9.65 8.24
C VAL A 123 0.78 10.49 8.45
N ASN A 124 1.35 10.49 9.65
CA ASN A 124 2.59 11.20 9.95
C ASN A 124 3.78 10.62 9.16
N GLU A 125 3.91 9.30 9.06
CA GLU A 125 4.92 8.65 8.22
C GLU A 125 4.74 9.02 6.74
N ASN A 126 3.51 9.08 6.24
CA ASN A 126 3.25 9.47 4.87
C ASN A 126 3.62 10.94 4.61
N ILE A 127 3.33 11.83 5.56
CA ILE A 127 3.75 13.24 5.50
C ILE A 127 5.28 13.34 5.47
N ASP A 128 5.98 12.61 6.34
CA ASP A 128 7.45 12.60 6.40
C ASP A 128 8.07 12.04 5.10
N LEU A 129 7.49 10.95 4.57
CA LEU A 129 7.89 10.39 3.28
C LEU A 129 7.65 11.37 2.12
N GLN A 130 6.53 12.11 2.12
CA GLN A 130 6.27 13.14 1.12
C GLN A 130 7.27 14.29 1.20
N GLN A 131 7.60 14.74 2.41
CA GLN A 131 8.65 15.75 2.62
C GLN A 131 9.99 15.23 2.10
N LYS A 132 10.37 13.99 2.40
CA LYS A 132 11.60 13.38 1.91
C LYS A 132 11.62 13.22 0.39
N ILE A 133 10.49 12.88 -0.23
CA ILE A 133 10.39 12.85 -1.70
C ILE A 133 10.55 14.26 -2.27
N SER A 134 9.96 15.28 -1.65
CA SER A 134 10.10 16.66 -2.10
C SER A 134 11.54 17.16 -2.00
N SER A 135 12.25 16.88 -0.90
CA SER A 135 13.65 17.25 -0.73
C SER A 135 14.55 16.53 -1.74
N LEU A 136 14.34 15.24 -1.97
CA LEU A 136 15.07 14.46 -2.97
C LEU A 136 14.81 14.95 -4.39
N LYS A 137 13.61 15.44 -4.70
CA LYS A 137 13.31 16.05 -6.00
C LYS A 137 14.05 17.37 -6.18
N THR A 138 14.12 18.20 -5.14
CA THR A 138 14.88 19.46 -5.15
C THR A 138 16.37 19.20 -5.31
N GLU A 139 16.94 18.30 -4.51
CA GLU A 139 18.35 17.89 -4.60
C GLU A 139 18.67 17.32 -5.99
N ARG A 140 17.78 16.50 -6.56
CA ARG A 140 17.95 15.99 -7.93
C ARG A 140 17.88 17.09 -8.99
N ALA A 141 17.07 18.12 -8.77
CA ALA A 141 17.00 19.26 -9.67
C ALA A 141 18.26 20.11 -9.59
N GLU A 142 18.80 20.32 -8.38
CA GLU A 142 20.09 20.99 -8.16
C GLU A 142 21.24 20.22 -8.80
N LEU A 143 21.37 18.91 -8.53
CA LEU A 143 22.37 18.06 -9.16
C LEU A 143 22.23 18.01 -10.69
N ARG A 144 21.01 18.07 -11.22
CA ARG A 144 20.80 18.21 -12.67
C ARG A 144 21.28 19.55 -13.19
N GLY A 145 21.02 20.64 -12.46
CA GLY A 145 21.55 21.96 -12.81
C GLY A 145 23.07 21.98 -12.79
N GLU A 146 23.70 21.34 -11.80
CA GLU A 146 25.15 21.16 -11.75
C GLU A 146 25.67 20.31 -12.91
N ILE A 147 25.00 19.20 -13.25
CA ILE A 147 25.33 18.37 -14.42
C ILE A 147 25.23 19.19 -15.71
N ASP A 148 24.16 19.96 -15.89
CA ASP A 148 23.96 20.81 -17.07
C ASP A 148 25.04 21.90 -17.13
N GLU A 149 25.45 22.46 -15.99
CA GLU A 149 26.55 23.43 -15.92
C GLU A 149 27.90 22.79 -16.22
N LEU A 150 28.17 21.59 -15.68
CA LEU A 150 29.35 20.79 -15.96
C LEU A 150 29.40 20.38 -17.43
N GLU A 151 28.28 19.96 -18.02
CA GLU A 151 28.15 19.62 -19.43
C GLU A 151 28.33 20.86 -20.31
N LYS A 152 27.82 22.02 -19.88
CA LYS A 152 28.09 23.31 -20.54
C LYS A 152 29.56 23.70 -20.46
N ARG A 153 30.22 23.50 -19.32
CA ARG A 153 31.68 23.71 -19.18
C ARG A 153 32.45 22.74 -20.07
N VAL A 154 32.11 21.45 -20.03
CA VAL A 154 32.72 20.40 -20.85
C VAL A 154 32.49 20.61 -22.34
N SER A 155 31.34 21.17 -22.77
CA SER A 155 31.07 21.52 -24.16
C SER A 155 31.65 22.89 -24.57
N SER A 156 31.95 23.77 -23.63
CA SER A 156 32.74 24.98 -23.89
C SER A 156 34.24 24.73 -23.97
N ILE A 157 34.76 23.67 -23.33
CA ILE A 157 36.16 23.23 -23.47
C ILE A 157 36.54 22.94 -24.94
N PRO A 158 35.75 22.22 -25.76
CA PRO A 158 36.01 22.09 -27.18
C PRO A 158 35.79 23.40 -27.93
N ALA A 159 35.00 24.38 -27.45
CA ALA A 159 34.91 25.69 -28.09
C ALA A 159 36.17 26.55 -27.89
N GLU A 160 36.86 26.43 -26.74
CA GLU A 160 38.18 27.04 -26.52
C GLU A 160 39.31 26.26 -27.21
N ILE A 161 39.20 24.93 -27.28
CA ILE A 161 40.16 24.04 -27.99
C ILE A 161 39.97 24.12 -29.52
N ASN A 162 38.78 24.43 -30.04
CA ASN A 162 38.50 24.58 -31.48
C ASN A 162 38.94 25.91 -32.08
N SER A 163 39.65 26.75 -31.32
CA SER A 163 40.58 27.70 -31.94
C SER A 163 41.85 27.01 -32.46
N ASN A 164 42.10 25.73 -32.12
CA ASN A 164 43.31 25.00 -32.52
C ASN A 164 43.18 23.52 -32.91
N HIS A 165 42.04 22.81 -32.79
CA HIS A 165 41.99 21.43 -33.31
C HIS A 165 40.63 20.92 -33.80
N SER A 166 40.44 21.01 -35.12
CA SER A 166 39.37 20.36 -35.89
C SER A 166 39.54 18.83 -35.97
N THR A 167 38.42 18.11 -35.89
CA THR A 167 38.13 16.79 -36.52
C THR A 167 39.09 15.63 -36.26
N ASN A 168 38.78 14.68 -35.34
CA ASN A 168 39.40 13.33 -35.33
C ASN A 168 38.78 12.26 -34.38
N THR A 169 37.48 12.29 -34.04
CA THR A 169 36.92 11.30 -33.07
C THR A 169 36.59 9.92 -33.67
N SER A 170 36.43 9.78 -34.98
CA SER A 170 36.12 8.51 -35.65
C SER A 170 37.31 7.52 -35.79
N PRO A 171 38.55 7.92 -36.14
CA PRO A 171 39.66 6.97 -36.27
C PRO A 171 40.11 6.37 -34.94
N VAL A 172 40.01 7.11 -33.83
CA VAL A 172 40.52 6.69 -32.51
C VAL A 172 39.73 5.50 -31.95
N ILE A 173 38.40 5.55 -32.01
CA ILE A 173 37.52 4.47 -31.55
C ILE A 173 37.78 3.18 -32.35
N SER A 174 38.02 3.31 -33.66
CA SER A 174 38.31 2.16 -34.53
C SER A 174 39.68 1.52 -34.27
N GLU A 175 40.70 2.31 -33.90
CA GLU A 175 42.02 1.77 -33.54
C GLU A 175 41.99 1.06 -32.19
N GLU A 176 41.24 1.59 -31.22
CA GLU A 176 41.13 1.01 -29.89
C GLU A 176 40.38 -0.34 -29.92
N ALA A 177 39.28 -0.41 -30.69
CA ALA A 177 38.58 -1.67 -30.92
C ALA A 177 39.47 -2.72 -31.60
N LYS A 178 40.29 -2.34 -32.59
CA LYS A 178 41.25 -3.24 -33.25
C LYS A 178 42.34 -3.73 -32.31
N ARG A 179 42.92 -2.85 -31.49
CA ARG A 179 43.93 -3.23 -30.49
C ARG A 179 43.39 -4.22 -29.46
N LEU A 180 42.17 -4.00 -28.99
CA LEU A 180 41.49 -4.95 -28.11
C LEU A 180 41.23 -6.28 -28.82
N PHE A 181 40.80 -6.25 -30.08
CA PHE A 181 40.53 -7.45 -30.88
C PHE A 181 41.78 -8.31 -31.09
N GLU A 182 42.95 -7.70 -31.26
CA GLU A 182 44.23 -8.41 -31.38
C GLU A 182 44.75 -8.98 -30.06
N LYS A 183 44.43 -8.32 -28.93
CA LYS A 183 44.91 -8.70 -27.60
C LYS A 183 44.15 -9.88 -27.00
N VAL A 184 42.88 -10.04 -27.36
CA VAL A 184 41.97 -11.07 -26.84
C VAL A 184 42.23 -12.40 -27.55
N ASN A 185 42.36 -13.50 -26.78
CA ASN A 185 42.61 -14.83 -27.36
C ASN A 185 41.31 -15.43 -27.96
N ASP A 186 41.41 -16.38 -28.89
CA ASP A 186 40.25 -16.94 -29.62
C ASP A 186 39.20 -17.58 -28.69
N LYS A 187 39.63 -18.14 -27.56
CA LYS A 187 38.74 -18.69 -26.52
C LYS A 187 37.89 -17.58 -25.86
N GLU A 188 38.49 -16.43 -25.61
CA GLU A 188 37.81 -15.27 -25.02
C GLU A 188 36.88 -14.62 -26.05
N LYS A 189 37.30 -14.54 -27.33
CA LYS A 189 36.44 -14.05 -28.43
C LYS A 189 35.13 -14.84 -28.52
N LYS A 190 35.20 -16.17 -28.48
CA LYS A 190 34.00 -17.04 -28.47
C LYS A 190 33.08 -16.75 -27.28
N SER A 191 33.67 -16.54 -26.10
CA SER A 191 32.94 -16.23 -24.87
C SER A 191 32.27 -14.86 -24.92
N ILE A 192 32.93 -13.87 -25.53
CA ILE A 192 32.37 -12.51 -25.76
C ILE A 192 31.23 -12.56 -26.78
N ILE A 193 31.33 -13.38 -27.83
CA ILE A 193 30.24 -13.57 -28.81
C ILE A 193 28.99 -14.11 -28.12
N GLU A 194 29.14 -15.11 -27.25
CA GLU A 194 28.02 -15.69 -26.50
C GLU A 194 27.39 -14.64 -25.57
N LEU A 195 28.22 -13.88 -24.86
CA LEU A 195 27.76 -12.76 -24.02
C LEU A 195 26.99 -11.70 -24.83
N PHE A 196 27.47 -11.33 -26.02
CA PHE A 196 26.78 -10.37 -26.88
C PHE A 196 25.41 -10.91 -27.31
N LYS A 197 25.30 -12.19 -27.67
CA LYS A 197 24.00 -12.83 -28.00
C LYS A 197 23.02 -12.80 -26.83
N GLU A 198 23.51 -13.01 -25.61
CA GLU A 198 22.68 -12.93 -24.41
C GLU A 198 22.19 -11.50 -24.15
N ILE A 199 23.04 -10.49 -24.37
CA ILE A 199 22.66 -9.07 -24.29
C ILE A 199 21.56 -8.73 -25.31
N PHE A 200 21.70 -9.15 -26.57
CA PHE A 200 20.66 -8.91 -27.59
C PHE A 200 19.35 -9.64 -27.31
N SER A 201 19.39 -10.74 -26.56
CA SER A 201 18.20 -11.48 -26.14
C SER A 201 17.49 -10.85 -24.93
N ASP A 202 17.94 -9.68 -24.47
CA ASP A 202 17.46 -8.95 -23.29
C ASP A 202 17.43 -9.80 -22.00
N ARG A 203 18.32 -10.80 -21.93
CA ARG A 203 18.42 -11.70 -20.77
C ARG A 203 19.27 -11.04 -19.68
N PRO A 204 18.82 -11.05 -18.42
CA PRO A 204 19.59 -10.49 -17.33
C PRO A 204 20.82 -11.38 -17.07
N LEU A 205 22.01 -10.78 -17.07
CA LEU A 205 23.29 -11.48 -16.91
C LEU A 205 23.77 -11.40 -15.47
N SER A 206 24.43 -12.45 -15.00
CA SER A 206 25.11 -12.41 -13.69
C SER A 206 26.31 -11.46 -13.76
N SER A 207 26.31 -10.43 -12.92
CA SER A 207 27.42 -9.47 -12.80
C SER A 207 28.72 -10.09 -12.26
N GLU A 208 28.68 -11.34 -11.81
CA GLU A 208 29.81 -12.07 -11.23
C GLU A 208 30.50 -13.00 -12.24
N SER A 209 30.04 -13.04 -13.49
CA SER A 209 30.73 -13.79 -14.54
C SER A 209 32.06 -13.12 -14.90
N ASP A 210 33.15 -13.88 -14.92
CA ASP A 210 34.49 -13.39 -15.32
C ASP A 210 34.45 -12.70 -16.69
N ILE A 211 33.63 -13.22 -17.62
CA ILE A 211 33.49 -12.69 -18.98
C ILE A 211 32.79 -11.32 -18.95
N VAL A 212 31.78 -11.14 -18.09
CA VAL A 212 31.10 -9.85 -17.88
C VAL A 212 32.07 -8.85 -17.27
N GLY A 213 32.88 -9.29 -16.29
CA GLY A 213 33.93 -8.48 -15.69
C GLY A 213 34.96 -8.02 -16.71
N SER A 214 35.46 -8.92 -17.57
CA SER A 214 36.39 -8.59 -18.66
C SER A 214 35.76 -7.67 -19.71
N ALA A 215 34.49 -7.89 -20.07
CA ALA A 215 33.79 -7.03 -21.03
C ALA A 215 33.53 -5.62 -20.47
N LEU A 216 33.24 -5.49 -19.17
CA LEU A 216 33.13 -4.20 -18.48
C LEU A 216 34.48 -3.50 -18.36
N TYR A 217 35.54 -4.24 -18.01
CA TYR A 217 36.89 -3.70 -17.86
C TYR A 217 37.44 -3.15 -19.18
N ASN A 218 37.13 -3.81 -20.30
CA ASN A 218 37.51 -3.35 -21.64
C ASN A 218 36.47 -2.41 -22.27
N GLU A 219 35.54 -1.89 -21.48
CA GLU A 219 34.49 -0.95 -21.91
C GLU A 219 33.69 -1.44 -23.13
N LEU A 220 33.52 -2.76 -23.32
CA LEU A 220 32.73 -3.32 -24.42
C LEU A 220 31.22 -3.25 -24.12
N ILE A 221 30.86 -3.31 -22.84
CA ILE A 221 29.48 -3.28 -22.37
C ILE A 221 29.34 -2.27 -21.23
N LYS A 222 28.12 -1.76 -21.04
CA LYS A 222 27.76 -0.91 -19.90
C LYS A 222 26.42 -1.36 -19.28
N PRO A 223 26.24 -1.23 -17.96
CA PRO A 223 24.99 -1.62 -17.30
C PRO A 223 23.86 -0.64 -17.59
N THR A 224 22.65 -1.14 -17.89
CA THR A 224 21.45 -0.33 -18.15
C THR A 224 20.45 -0.32 -17.00
N SER A 225 20.53 -1.30 -16.10
CA SER A 225 19.66 -1.41 -14.93
C SER A 225 20.46 -1.47 -13.64
N ARG A 226 19.81 -1.21 -12.49
CA ARG A 226 20.43 -1.44 -11.17
C ARG A 226 20.52 -2.95 -10.90
N LYS A 227 21.61 -3.38 -10.28
CA LYS A 227 21.84 -4.78 -9.87
C LYS A 227 20.67 -5.24 -8.98
N GLY A 228 19.97 -6.29 -9.42
CA GLY A 228 18.85 -6.87 -8.68
C GLY A 228 19.33 -7.66 -7.45
N SER A 229 18.40 -8.08 -6.58
CA SER A 229 18.70 -8.85 -5.36
C SER A 229 19.41 -10.18 -5.62
N LEU A 230 19.32 -10.72 -6.83
CA LEU A 230 19.98 -11.96 -7.25
C LEU A 230 21.31 -11.68 -7.99
N GLY A 231 21.82 -10.46 -7.97
CA GLY A 231 23.07 -10.08 -8.64
C GLY A 231 23.01 -10.02 -10.17
N HIS A 232 21.83 -10.18 -10.76
CA HIS A 232 21.63 -10.07 -12.19
C HIS A 232 21.40 -8.60 -12.61
N GLN A 233 21.92 -8.22 -13.77
CA GLN A 233 21.87 -6.87 -14.31
C GLN A 233 21.69 -6.91 -15.83
N LYS A 234 21.02 -5.90 -16.39
CA LYS A 234 20.92 -5.71 -17.84
C LYS A 234 22.11 -4.91 -18.33
N PHE A 235 22.61 -5.24 -19.52
CA PHE A 235 23.76 -4.60 -20.14
C PHE A 235 23.39 -4.16 -21.56
N GLU A 236 24.12 -3.18 -22.08
CA GLU A 236 24.09 -2.75 -23.47
C GLU A 236 25.52 -2.59 -24.01
N LEU A 237 25.69 -2.67 -25.33
CA LEU A 237 26.99 -2.47 -25.98
C LEU A 237 27.36 -0.99 -25.99
N THR A 238 28.63 -0.70 -25.70
CA THR A 238 29.22 0.63 -25.94
C THR A 238 29.55 0.82 -27.42
N GLU A 239 29.99 2.01 -27.83
CA GLU A 239 30.47 2.24 -29.20
C GLU A 239 31.69 1.36 -29.55
N ILE A 240 32.60 1.15 -28.59
CA ILE A 240 33.74 0.23 -28.75
C ILE A 240 33.24 -1.21 -28.89
N GLY A 241 32.26 -1.62 -28.06
CA GLY A 241 31.65 -2.94 -28.14
C GLY A 241 30.94 -3.22 -29.46
N LYS A 242 30.30 -2.21 -30.06
CA LYS A 242 29.68 -2.31 -31.38
C LYS A 242 30.72 -2.51 -32.48
N GLU A 243 31.81 -1.74 -32.47
CA GLU A 243 32.88 -1.89 -33.47
C GLU A 243 33.65 -3.21 -33.28
N PHE A 244 33.85 -3.62 -32.02
CA PHE A 244 34.44 -4.92 -31.69
C PHE A 244 33.55 -6.08 -32.16
N LYS A 245 32.22 -5.97 -32.00
CA LYS A 245 31.27 -6.94 -32.55
C LYS A 245 31.37 -7.01 -34.07
N LYS A 246 31.45 -5.86 -34.74
CA LYS A 246 31.59 -5.80 -36.20
C LYS A 246 32.86 -6.53 -36.67
N LEU A 247 33.99 -6.33 -35.99
CA LEU A 247 35.23 -7.08 -36.26
C LEU A 247 35.09 -8.58 -36.00
N LEU A 248 34.36 -8.97 -34.95
CA LEU A 248 34.05 -10.38 -34.68
C LEU A 248 33.20 -10.99 -35.78
N ASP A 249 32.12 -10.32 -36.18
CA ASP A 249 31.22 -10.76 -37.24
C ASP A 249 31.99 -10.93 -38.56
N GLU A 250 32.80 -9.92 -38.95
CA GLU A 250 33.68 -9.97 -40.12
C GLU A 250 34.72 -11.10 -40.06
N SER A 251 35.20 -11.48 -38.86
CA SER A 251 36.12 -12.60 -38.68
C SER A 251 35.45 -13.97 -38.64
N SER A 252 34.14 -14.01 -38.32
CA SER A 252 33.35 -15.23 -38.18
C SER A 252 32.73 -15.71 -39.49
N ASP A 253 32.65 -14.85 -40.51
CA ASP A 253 32.23 -15.20 -41.87
C ASP A 253 33.22 -16.13 -42.61
N ILE A 254 34.30 -16.57 -41.94
CA ILE A 254 35.21 -17.61 -42.44
C ILE A 254 34.79 -19.02 -42.02
N ASP A 255 33.79 -19.20 -41.12
CA ASP A 255 33.28 -20.52 -40.73
C ASP A 255 31.74 -20.49 -40.58
N ASN A 256 31.05 -20.59 -41.72
CA ASN A 256 29.59 -20.58 -41.88
C ASN A 256 28.86 -21.67 -41.06
N GLY A 257 27.68 -21.33 -40.49
CA GLY A 257 26.65 -22.33 -40.15
C GLY A 257 25.55 -21.92 -39.15
N GLU A 258 24.48 -21.30 -39.66
CA GLU A 258 23.07 -21.34 -39.19
C GLU A 258 22.67 -20.90 -37.76
N SER A 259 21.93 -19.77 -37.71
CA SER A 259 21.28 -19.18 -36.53
C SER A 259 19.84 -19.67 -36.29
N ASN A 260 19.62 -20.99 -36.21
CA ASN A 260 18.32 -21.60 -35.84
C ASN A 260 18.22 -22.10 -34.38
N PHE A 261 19.19 -21.76 -33.51
CA PHE A 261 19.44 -22.51 -32.28
C PHE A 261 18.66 -22.09 -31.01
N SER A 262 18.01 -20.91 -30.98
CA SER A 262 17.42 -20.40 -29.72
C SER A 262 16.06 -21.01 -29.40
N ILE A 263 15.15 -21.04 -30.38
CA ILE A 263 13.76 -21.51 -30.17
C ILE A 263 13.73 -23.03 -29.96
N ASP A 264 14.55 -23.77 -30.70
CA ASP A 264 14.62 -25.24 -30.61
C ASP A 264 15.03 -25.72 -29.20
N ASN A 265 15.89 -24.99 -28.50
CA ASN A 265 16.33 -25.38 -27.16
C ASN A 265 15.26 -25.16 -26.09
N GLN A 266 14.44 -24.11 -26.18
CA GLN A 266 13.31 -23.90 -25.26
C GLN A 266 12.22 -24.96 -25.49
N THR A 267 11.86 -25.20 -26.76
CA THR A 267 10.91 -26.24 -27.15
C THR A 267 11.39 -27.63 -26.71
N LYS A 268 12.67 -27.96 -26.91
CA LYS A 268 13.28 -29.22 -26.44
C LYS A 268 13.30 -29.38 -24.93
N ARG A 269 13.52 -28.32 -24.14
CA ARG A 269 13.50 -28.37 -22.67
C ARG A 269 12.11 -28.64 -22.11
N VAL A 270 11.08 -28.09 -22.74
CA VAL A 270 9.71 -28.37 -22.34
C VAL A 270 9.30 -29.76 -22.82
N LEU A 271 9.54 -30.11 -24.09
CA LEU A 271 9.24 -31.46 -24.62
C LEU A 271 9.95 -32.59 -23.89
N SER A 272 11.24 -32.44 -23.56
CA SER A 272 12.00 -33.47 -22.81
C SER A 272 11.45 -33.73 -21.40
N SER A 273 10.75 -32.76 -20.82
CA SER A 273 10.07 -32.94 -19.53
C SER A 273 8.66 -33.53 -19.63
N LEU A 274 8.11 -33.58 -20.85
CA LEU A 274 6.75 -34.03 -21.17
C LEU A 274 6.78 -35.44 -21.77
N SER A 275 7.73 -36.27 -21.35
CA SER A 275 8.07 -37.58 -21.92
C SER A 275 6.93 -38.62 -21.90
N LYS A 276 5.71 -38.26 -21.51
CA LYS A 276 4.56 -39.16 -21.49
C LYS A 276 3.51 -38.67 -22.49
N GLU A 277 2.99 -39.61 -23.27
CA GLU A 277 1.91 -39.40 -24.26
C GLU A 277 0.73 -38.59 -23.69
N ASN A 278 0.38 -38.85 -22.42
CA ASN A 278 -0.66 -38.11 -21.69
C ASN A 278 -0.40 -36.61 -21.50
N ASP A 279 0.84 -36.14 -21.63
CA ASP A 279 1.19 -34.73 -21.42
C ASP A 279 0.87 -33.87 -22.66
N ILE A 280 0.88 -34.46 -23.87
CA ILE A 280 0.55 -33.76 -25.12
C ILE A 280 -0.93 -33.41 -25.15
N ASP A 281 -1.80 -34.39 -24.86
CA ASP A 281 -3.25 -34.17 -24.73
C ASP A 281 -3.58 -33.09 -23.72
N LEU A 282 -2.84 -33.06 -22.62
CA LEU A 282 -3.03 -32.09 -21.56
C LEU A 282 -2.63 -30.69 -22.03
N ILE A 283 -1.52 -30.54 -22.76
CA ILE A 283 -1.15 -29.26 -23.39
C ILE A 283 -2.24 -28.80 -24.35
N GLN A 284 -2.72 -29.68 -25.23
CA GLN A 284 -3.80 -29.34 -26.16
C GLN A 284 -5.06 -28.89 -25.41
N SER A 285 -5.40 -29.55 -24.31
CA SER A 285 -6.54 -29.19 -23.47
C SER A 285 -6.39 -27.81 -22.85
N ILE A 286 -5.18 -27.44 -22.41
CA ILE A 286 -4.90 -26.11 -21.85
C ILE A 286 -5.04 -25.05 -22.94
N PHE A 287 -4.41 -25.22 -24.10
CA PHE A 287 -4.53 -24.26 -25.20
C PHE A 287 -5.99 -24.06 -25.64
N LYS A 288 -6.76 -25.14 -25.80
CA LYS A 288 -8.20 -25.08 -26.10
C LYS A 288 -9.01 -24.37 -24.99
N THR A 289 -8.63 -24.54 -23.74
CA THR A 289 -9.28 -23.88 -22.58
C THR A 289 -9.01 -22.37 -22.61
N ILE A 290 -7.78 -21.97 -22.93
CA ILE A 290 -7.38 -20.56 -23.08
C ILE A 290 -8.10 -19.91 -24.25
N GLU A 291 -8.17 -20.58 -25.40
CA GLU A 291 -8.84 -20.08 -26.59
C GLU A 291 -10.35 -19.86 -26.35
N LYS A 292 -10.97 -20.75 -25.56
CA LYS A 292 -12.37 -20.62 -25.09
C LYS A 292 -12.56 -19.57 -23.98
N LYS A 293 -11.49 -18.86 -23.59
CA LYS A 293 -11.47 -17.89 -22.47
C LYS A 293 -11.94 -18.46 -21.14
N GLN A 294 -11.75 -19.75 -20.90
CA GLN A 294 -12.10 -20.39 -19.64
C GLN A 294 -10.99 -20.17 -18.60
N SER A 295 -11.35 -20.19 -17.32
CA SER A 295 -10.37 -20.06 -16.24
C SER A 295 -9.49 -21.31 -16.14
N LEU A 296 -8.22 -21.10 -15.80
CA LEU A 296 -7.28 -22.17 -15.52
C LEU A 296 -6.74 -22.03 -14.11
N SER A 297 -6.64 -23.17 -13.41
CA SER A 297 -6.11 -23.18 -12.06
C SER A 297 -4.59 -22.88 -12.09
N PRO A 298 -4.13 -21.84 -11.39
CA PRO A 298 -2.72 -21.46 -11.34
C PRO A 298 -1.86 -22.47 -10.55
N SER A 299 -2.48 -23.45 -9.88
CA SER A 299 -1.79 -24.54 -9.18
C SER A 299 -1.38 -25.66 -10.14
N HIS A 300 -1.91 -25.70 -11.36
CA HIS A 300 -1.59 -26.75 -12.32
C HIS A 300 -0.12 -26.65 -12.76
N LEU A 301 0.64 -27.75 -12.59
CA LEU A 301 2.09 -27.79 -12.82
C LEU A 301 2.47 -27.35 -14.24
N LEU A 302 1.72 -27.83 -15.24
CA LEU A 302 1.95 -27.51 -16.64
C LEU A 302 1.67 -26.02 -16.95
N VAL A 303 0.61 -25.44 -16.39
CA VAL A 303 0.27 -24.02 -16.55
C VAL A 303 1.40 -23.15 -16.00
N ARG A 304 1.91 -23.46 -14.80
CA ARG A 304 3.06 -22.74 -14.21
C ARG A 304 4.31 -22.85 -15.07
N LYS A 305 4.56 -24.02 -15.64
CA LYS A 305 5.72 -24.22 -16.50
C LYS A 305 5.60 -23.43 -17.80
N MET A 306 4.44 -23.47 -18.45
CA MET A 306 4.18 -22.70 -19.67
C MET A 306 4.22 -21.20 -19.42
N GLU A 307 3.73 -20.74 -18.26
CA GLU A 307 3.84 -19.35 -17.83
C GLU A 307 5.32 -18.95 -17.63
N LYS A 308 6.09 -19.79 -16.92
CA LYS A 308 7.50 -19.54 -16.65
C LYS A 308 8.36 -19.49 -17.93
N GLU A 309 8.03 -20.32 -18.91
CA GLU A 309 8.73 -20.38 -20.20
C GLU A 309 8.19 -19.35 -21.21
N GLY A 310 7.16 -18.57 -20.85
CA GLY A 310 6.67 -17.46 -21.66
C GLY A 310 5.70 -17.85 -22.78
N PHE A 311 5.17 -19.07 -22.79
CA PHE A 311 4.17 -19.52 -23.78
C PHE A 311 2.76 -18.98 -23.51
N ILE A 312 2.47 -18.66 -22.25
CA ILE A 312 1.19 -18.08 -21.83
C ILE A 312 1.43 -16.97 -20.80
N ILE A 313 0.56 -15.97 -20.77
CA ILE A 313 0.60 -14.85 -19.83
C ILE A 313 -0.74 -14.69 -19.12
N LYS A 314 -0.73 -14.20 -17.87
CA LYS A 314 -1.96 -13.92 -17.11
C LYS A 314 -2.68 -12.68 -17.67
N SER A 315 -3.98 -12.82 -17.93
CA SER A 315 -4.89 -11.72 -18.25
C SER A 315 -5.69 -11.35 -17.00
N TYR A 316 -5.72 -10.06 -16.62
CA TYR A 316 -6.29 -9.54 -15.36
C TYR A 316 -7.83 -9.49 -15.33
N GLU A 317 -8.50 -10.27 -16.15
CA GLU A 317 -9.94 -10.14 -16.38
C GLU A 317 -10.74 -11.12 -15.51
N GLY A 318 -10.66 -11.02 -14.17
CA GLY A 318 -11.42 -11.90 -13.29
C GLY A 318 -11.38 -11.56 -11.80
N SER A 319 -12.52 -11.70 -11.12
CA SER A 319 -12.66 -11.62 -9.66
C SER A 319 -12.73 -13.05 -9.09
N GLY A 320 -11.64 -13.53 -8.47
CA GLY A 320 -11.58 -14.87 -7.86
C GLY A 320 -10.17 -15.49 -7.83
N SER A 321 -10.08 -16.75 -7.39
CA SER A 321 -8.85 -17.58 -7.42
C SER A 321 -8.49 -18.11 -8.81
N ASP A 322 -9.31 -17.77 -9.80
CA ASP A 322 -9.31 -18.29 -11.15
C ASP A 322 -8.74 -17.23 -12.10
N TYR A 323 -7.67 -17.60 -12.83
CA TYR A 323 -6.99 -16.69 -13.74
C TYR A 323 -7.37 -17.01 -15.18
N HIS A 324 -7.59 -15.96 -15.97
CA HIS A 324 -7.60 -16.06 -17.42
C HIS A 324 -6.16 -15.94 -17.93
N TYR A 325 -5.85 -16.69 -18.98
CA TYR A 325 -4.54 -16.63 -19.63
C TYR A 325 -4.72 -16.19 -21.08
N GLN A 326 -3.65 -15.69 -21.69
CA GLN A 326 -3.54 -15.41 -23.11
C GLN A 326 -2.31 -16.15 -23.66
N ILE A 327 -2.44 -16.67 -24.87
CA ILE A 327 -1.34 -17.35 -25.59
C ILE A 327 -0.44 -16.27 -26.18
N THR A 328 0.88 -16.40 -25.98
CA THR A 328 1.88 -15.51 -26.58
C THR A 328 2.21 -15.95 -28.01
N PRO A 329 2.87 -15.11 -28.84
CA PRO A 329 3.35 -15.54 -30.16
C PRO A 329 4.20 -16.82 -30.09
N ASP A 330 5.13 -16.90 -29.14
CA ASP A 330 5.96 -18.09 -28.91
C ASP A 330 5.13 -19.32 -28.50
N GLY A 331 4.02 -19.10 -27.78
CA GLY A 331 3.06 -20.13 -27.42
C GLY A 331 2.33 -20.73 -28.62
N TYR A 332 1.97 -19.91 -29.62
CA TYR A 332 1.39 -20.40 -30.88
C TYR A 332 2.41 -21.22 -31.68
N ASP A 333 3.64 -20.74 -31.83
CA ASP A 333 4.71 -21.48 -32.51
C ASP A 333 5.01 -22.82 -31.84
N PHE A 334 4.96 -22.86 -30.50
CA PHE A 334 5.11 -24.09 -29.72
C PHE A 334 3.94 -25.05 -29.93
N TYR A 335 2.70 -24.53 -29.93
CA TYR A 335 1.49 -25.32 -30.15
C TYR A 335 1.46 -25.96 -31.55
N ASP A 336 1.82 -25.20 -32.58
CA ASP A 336 1.88 -25.70 -33.96
C ASP A 336 2.93 -26.80 -34.11
N LYS A 337 4.09 -26.65 -33.46
CA LYS A 337 5.13 -27.69 -33.44
C LYS A 337 4.64 -28.98 -32.77
N ILE A 338 3.89 -28.88 -31.68
CA ILE A 338 3.32 -30.05 -31.01
C ILE A 338 2.27 -30.73 -31.90
N MET A 339 1.40 -29.96 -32.55
CA MET A 339 0.39 -30.51 -33.46
C MET A 339 0.99 -31.23 -34.67
N ASN A 340 2.14 -30.76 -35.15
CA ASN A 340 2.88 -31.42 -36.23
C ASN A 340 3.57 -32.72 -35.76
N ILE A 341 3.94 -32.83 -34.49
CA ILE A 341 4.51 -34.06 -33.90
C ILE A 341 3.42 -35.12 -33.70
N ASP A 342 2.24 -34.73 -33.23
CA ASP A 342 1.11 -35.63 -32.99
C ASP A 342 0.52 -36.21 -34.29
N SER A 343 0.62 -35.47 -35.40
CA SER A 343 0.16 -35.92 -36.73
C SER A 343 1.18 -36.78 -37.50
N SER A 344 2.41 -36.92 -36.99
CA SER A 344 3.48 -37.71 -37.62
C SER A 344 3.78 -39.05 -36.93
N ASN A 345 3.13 -39.32 -35.79
CA ASN A 345 3.02 -40.65 -35.17
C ASN A 345 1.64 -41.24 -35.45
#